data_AF-A0A1F5DC26-F1
#
_entry.id   AF-A0A1F5DC26-F1
#
_cell.length_a   1.000
_cell.length_b   1.000
_cell.length_c   1.000
_cell.angle_alpha   90.00
_cell.angle_beta   90.00
_cell.angle_gamma   90.00
#
_symmetry.space_group_name_H-M   'P 1'
#
loop_
_entity.id
_entity.type
_entity.pdbx_description
1 polymer ?
#
loop_
_entity_poly.entity_id
_entity_poly.type
_entity_poly.pdbx_seq_one_letter_code
_entity_poly.pdbx_strand_id
1 'polypeptide(L)' 'MTIELESWRKTCILLVVTSIIIGLVQRSSYQFLDTRFEVSIFHIPTIVSLVIYYSLSKRAGQ' A
#
# COMPACT_ATOMS: atom_id res chain seq x y z
N MET A 1 18.31 3.07 -10.01
CA MET A 1 17.63 1.77 -10.08
C MET A 1 17.62 1.00 -8.75
N THR A 2 18.75 0.55 -8.18
CA THR A 2 18.73 -0.24 -6.92
C THR A 2 18.21 0.55 -5.71
N ILE A 3 18.64 1.81 -5.53
CA ILE A 3 18.15 2.70 -4.46
C ILE A 3 16.65 2.99 -4.60
N GLU A 4 16.19 3.24 -5.84
CA GLU A 4 14.78 3.48 -6.13
C GLU A 4 13.94 2.24 -5.81
N LEU A 5 14.40 1.06 -6.19
CA LEU A 5 13.71 -0.20 -5.90
C LEU A 5 13.59 -0.44 -4.39
N GLU A 6 14.65 -0.15 -3.64
CA GLU A 6 14.63 -0.27 -2.17
C GLU A 6 13.66 0.73 -1.53
N SER A 7 13.60 1.96 -2.05
CA SER A 7 12.63 2.98 -1.62
C SER A 7 11.19 2.54 -1.88
N TRP A 8 10.92 1.99 -3.07
CA TRP A 8 9.61 1.44 -3.42
C TRP A 8 9.23 0.24 -2.56
N ARG A 9 10.19 -0.63 -2.23
CA ARG A 9 9.97 -1.75 -1.31
C ARG A 9 9.54 -1.25 0.08
N LYS A 10 10.26 -0.28 0.64
CA LYS A 10 9.92 0.31 1.95
C LYS A 10 8.56 0.98 1.93
N THR A 11 8.26 1.70 0.85
CA THR A 11 6.96 2.36 0.63
C THR A 11 5.83 1.35 0.55
N CYS A 12 6.00 0.25 -0.17
CA CYS A 12 5.00 -0.83 -0.23
C CYS A 12 4.75 -1.46 1.14
N ILE A 13 5.82 -1.76 1.89
CA ILE A 13 5.69 -2.32 3.24
C ILE A 13 4.92 -1.36 4.14
N LEU A 14 5.28 -0.07 4.12
CA LEU A 14 4.60 0.96 4.91
C LEU A 14 3.10 1.02 4.57
N LEU A 15 2.77 1.13 3.29
CA LEU A 15 1.39 1.23 2.84
C LEU A 15 0.56 -0.01 3.18
N VAL A 16 1.12 -1.21 3.00
CA VAL A 16 0.46 -2.47 3.40
C VAL A 16 0.19 -2.50 4.90
N VAL A 17 1.19 -2.14 5.72
CA VAL A 17 1.02 -2.09 7.18
C VAL A 17 -0.05 -1.07 7.57
N THR A 18 -0.02 0.13 7.00
CA THR A 18 -1.03 1.17 7.25
C THR A 18 -2.43 0.71 6.84
N SER A 19 -2.58 0.11 5.66
CA SER A 19 -3.84 -0.45 5.16
C SER A 19 -4.40 -1.51 6.10
N ILE A 20 -3.57 -2.43 6.60
CA ILE A 20 -3.99 -3.45 7.58
C ILE A 20 -4.43 -2.82 8.89
N ILE A 21 -3.63 -1.89 9.44
CA ILE A 21 -3.95 -1.22 10.71
C ILE A 21 -5.29 -0.50 10.60
N ILE A 22 -5.52 0.24 9.52
CA ILE A 22 -6.78 0.97 9.34
C ILE A 22 -7.96 0.01 9.20
N GLY A 23 -7.83 -1.08 8.43
CA GLY A 23 -8.89 -2.08 8.33
C GLY A 23 -9.22 -2.73 9.68
N LEU A 24 -8.22 -2.98 10.54
CA LEU A 24 -8.42 -3.49 11.90
C LEU A 24 -9.11 -2.48 12.80
N VAL A 25 -8.65 -1.22 12.80
CA VAL A 25 -9.24 -0.13 13.59
C VAL A 25 -10.68 0.14 13.17
N GLN A 26 -10.96 0.10 11.87
CA GLN A 26 -12.30 0.36 11.34
C GLN A 26 -13.29 -0.75 11.71
N ARG A 27 -12.82 -2.00 11.80
CA ARG A 27 -13.59 -3.14 12.34
C ARG A 27 -13.81 -3.05 13.85
N SER A 28 -12.82 -2.59 14.61
CA SER A 28 -12.96 -2.49 16.08
C SER A 28 -13.82 -1.31 16.54
N SER A 29 -13.87 -0.24 15.74
CA SER A 29 -14.45 1.05 16.15
C SER A 29 -15.80 1.38 15.52
N TYR A 30 -16.58 0.38 15.06
CA TYR A 30 -17.92 0.59 14.46
C TYR A 30 -17.95 1.65 13.34
N GLN A 31 -17.17 1.44 12.26
CA GLN A 31 -17.13 2.31 11.08
C GLN A 31 -16.72 3.76 11.36
N PHE A 32 -15.51 3.95 11.91
CA PHE A 32 -14.92 5.28 12.10
C PHE A 32 -14.81 6.10 10.81
N LEU A 33 -14.56 5.44 9.66
CA LEU A 33 -14.55 6.06 8.34
C LEU A 33 -15.65 5.44 7.45
N ASP A 34 -16.08 6.19 6.44
CA ASP A 34 -16.86 5.63 5.35
C ASP A 34 -16.00 4.58 4.61
N THR A 35 -16.56 3.40 4.35
CA THR A 35 -15.84 2.29 3.72
C THR A 35 -15.32 2.64 2.31
N ARG A 36 -16.02 3.49 1.55
CA ARG A 36 -15.54 3.95 0.23
C ARG A 36 -14.35 4.89 0.39
N PHE A 37 -14.38 5.73 1.41
CA PHE A 37 -13.25 6.60 1.74
C PHE A 37 -12.01 5.79 2.15
N GLU A 38 -12.18 4.79 3.02
CA GLU A 38 -11.10 3.88 3.44
C GLU A 38 -10.44 3.21 2.23
N VAL A 39 -11.24 2.62 1.35
CA VAL A 39 -10.74 1.93 0.15
C VAL A 39 -10.01 2.88 -0.79
N SER A 40 -10.54 4.09 -0.98
CA SER A 40 -9.96 5.06 -1.91
C SER A 40 -8.63 5.65 -1.42
N ILE A 41 -8.48 5.85 -0.11
CA ILE A 41 -7.31 6.51 0.46
C ILE A 41 -6.22 5.53 0.88
N PHE A 42 -6.58 4.32 1.32
CA PHE A 42 -5.60 3.38 1.88
C PHE A 42 -5.40 2.15 0.99
N HIS A 43 -6.48 1.48 0.58
CA HIS A 43 -6.35 0.20 -0.14
C HIS A 43 -5.93 0.38 -1.60
N ILE A 44 -6.55 1.32 -2.33
CA ILE A 44 -6.19 1.59 -3.73
C ILE A 44 -4.73 2.05 -3.87
N PRO A 45 -4.24 3.07 -3.13
CA PRO A 45 -2.84 3.49 -3.24
C PRO A 45 -1.84 2.39 -2.85
N THR A 46 -2.19 1.52 -1.90
CA THR A 46 -1.38 0.34 -1.55
C THR A 46 -1.25 -0.61 -2.74
N ILE A 47 -2.36 -0.94 -3.41
CA ILE A 47 -2.34 -1.81 -4.60
C ILE A 47 -1.55 -1.16 -5.73
N VAL A 48 -1.76 0.12 -6.00
CA VAL A 48 -1.03 0.86 -7.04
C VAL A 48 0.48 0.84 -6.77
N SER A 49 0.90 1.08 -5.52
CA SER A 49 2.30 1.03 -5.12
C SER A 49 2.93 -0.35 -5.35
N LEU A 50 2.20 -1.43 -5.01
CA LEU A 50 2.65 -2.81 -5.27
C LEU A 50 2.82 -3.09 -6.76
N VAL A 51 1.88 -2.63 -7.60
CA VAL A 51 1.96 -2.79 -9.06
C VAL A 51 3.18 -2.05 -9.62
N ILE A 52 3.43 -0.82 -9.16
CA ILE A 52 4.60 -0.03 -9.58
C ILE A 52 5.88 -0.73 -9.14
N TYR A 53 5.98 -1.15 -7.88
CA TYR A 53 7.15 -1.87 -7.37
C TYR A 53 7.43 -3.14 -8.16
N TYR A 54 6.40 -3.93 -8.47
CA TYR A 54 6.56 -5.16 -9.25
C TYR A 54 7.02 -4.87 -10.69
N SER A 55 6.44 -3.85 -11.33
CA SER A 55 6.85 -3.40 -12.66
C SER A 55 8.31 -2.94 -12.70
N LEU A 56 8.74 -2.17 -11.69
CA LEU A 56 10.13 -1.74 -11.56
C LEU A 56 11.08 -2.90 -11.26
N SER A 57 10.67 -3.83 -10.41
CA SER A 57 11.45 -5.03 -10.08
C SER A 57 11.69 -5.89 -11.31
N LYS A 58 10.67 -6.06 -12.16
CA LYS A 58 10.79 -6.81 -13.41
C LYS A 58 11.75 -6.14 -14.39
N ARG A 59 11.73 -4.81 -14.49
CA ARG A 59 12.65 -4.04 -15.36
C ARG A 59 14.09 -4.06 -14.86
N ALA A 60 14.30 -4.16 -13.54
CA ALA A 60 15.64 -4.16 -12.94
C ALA A 60 16.36 -5.52 -13.02
N GLY A 61 15.63 -6.62 -13.27
CA GLY A 61 16.19 -7.96 -13.46
C GLY A 61 16.43 -8.35 -14.93
N GLN A 62 16.10 -7.47 -15.89
CA GLN A 62 16.49 -7.55 -17.30
C GLN A 62 17.75 -6.72 -17.53
#